data_AF-A0A4S0K7X9-F1
#
_entry.id   AF-A0A4S0K7X9-F1
#
_cell.length_a   1.000
_cell.length_b   1.000
_cell.length_c   1.000
_cell.angle_alpha   90.00
_cell.angle_beta   90.00
_cell.angle_gamma   90.00
#
_symmetry.space_group_name_H-M   'P 1'
#
loop_
_entity.id
_entity.type
_entity.pdbx_description
1 polymer ?
#
loop_
_entity_poly.entity_id
_entity_poly.type
_entity_poly.pdbx_seq_one_letter_code
_entity_poly.pdbx_strand_id
1 'polypeptide(L)'
;MSDDAAIRRSLSEEIGYWLESAARTLEKRYGNGVPLAKQDALLAHYLYGLTAVVHAGDEPAVHLAAVQSYLERLIPKERVAAALRAVPEEGDSWLENTLDRVEAIGEKQGHALLARGADVIPFSSRHASAAGSAEPVVIERDPPQEALSQ
;
A
#
# COMPACT_ATOMS: atom_id res chain seq x y z
N MET A 1 7.49 -18.35 15.81
CA MET A 1 6.65 -17.13 15.93
C MET A 1 6.87 -16.36 14.65
N SER A 2 5.84 -16.35 13.80
CA SER A 2 5.92 -16.45 12.33
C SER A 2 6.11 -15.12 11.62
N ASP A 3 6.82 -15.15 10.49
CA ASP A 3 7.15 -14.01 9.62
C ASP A 3 5.96 -13.08 9.31
N ASP A 4 4.73 -13.61 9.25
CA ASP A 4 3.48 -12.86 9.10
C ASP A 4 3.31 -11.71 10.11
N ALA A 5 3.71 -11.91 11.37
CA ALA A 5 3.59 -10.88 12.40
C ALA A 5 4.59 -9.73 12.16
N ALA A 6 5.79 -10.05 11.66
CA ALA A 6 6.80 -9.06 11.31
C ALA A 6 6.37 -8.28 10.06
N ILE A 7 5.84 -8.96 9.04
CA ILE A 7 5.31 -8.36 7.81
C ILE A 7 4.16 -7.41 8.15
N ARG A 8 3.19 -7.84 8.98
CA ARG A 8 2.06 -7.00 9.39
C ARG A 8 2.52 -5.76 10.18
N ARG A 9 3.54 -5.92 11.03
CA ARG A 9 4.12 -4.79 11.76
C ARG A 9 4.78 -3.78 10.82
N SER A 10 5.60 -4.26 9.88
CA SER A 10 6.25 -3.42 8.85
C SER A 10 5.21 -2.67 8.03
N LEU A 11 4.15 -3.34 7.61
CA LEU A 11 3.06 -2.74 6.84
C LEU A 11 2.33 -1.65 7.62
N SER A 12 2.03 -1.89 8.90
CA SER A 12 1.41 -0.89 9.78
C SER A 12 2.33 0.33 10.02
N GLU A 13 3.64 0.12 10.11
CA GLU A 13 4.62 1.20 10.26
C GLU A 13 4.70 2.03 8.96
N GLU A 14 4.69 1.39 7.78
CA GLU A 14 4.67 2.08 6.49
C GLU A 14 3.37 2.86 6.26
N ILE A 15 2.21 2.31 6.61
CA ILE A 15 0.93 3.04 6.55
C ILE A 15 0.99 4.28 7.45
N GLY A 16 1.53 4.14 8.67
CA GLY A 16 1.72 5.26 9.59
C GLY A 16 2.61 6.37 9.01
N TYR A 17 3.73 5.98 8.40
CA TYR A 17 4.65 6.91 7.73
C TYR A 17 3.96 7.70 6.59
N TRP A 18 3.21 7.00 5.73
CA TRP A 18 2.49 7.62 4.63
C TRP A 18 1.42 8.58 5.12
N LEU A 19 0.68 8.19 6.16
CA LEU A 19 -0.34 9.03 6.78
C LEU A 19 0.24 10.32 7.36
N GLU A 20 1.34 10.24 8.11
CA GLU A 20 2.05 11.41 8.63
C GLU A 20 2.57 12.32 7.52
N SER A 21 3.11 11.73 6.45
CA SER A 21 3.61 12.47 5.29
C SER A 21 2.49 13.23 4.58
N ALA A 22 1.32 12.60 4.43
CA ALA A 22 0.13 13.22 3.87
C ALA A 22 -0.38 14.36 4.78
N ALA A 23 -0.46 14.15 6.09
CA ALA A 23 -0.87 15.19 7.04
C ALA A 23 0.02 16.45 6.94
N ARG A 24 1.35 16.26 6.93
CA ARG A 24 2.32 17.37 6.74
C ARG A 24 2.16 18.05 5.39
N THR A 25 1.83 17.29 4.34
CA THR A 25 1.60 17.84 3.00
C THR A 25 0.32 18.68 2.93
N LEU A 26 -0.77 18.20 3.54
CA LEU A 26 -2.03 18.92 3.63
C LEU A 26 -1.87 20.22 4.42
N GLU A 27 -1.20 20.16 5.58
CA GLU A 27 -0.91 21.34 6.39
C GLU A 27 -0.09 22.39 5.61
N LYS A 28 0.96 21.96 4.90
CA LYS A 28 1.77 22.87 4.07
C LYS A 28 0.99 23.50 2.92
N ARG A 29 0.10 22.72 2.30
CA ARG A 29 -0.63 23.14 1.10
C ARG A 29 -1.81 24.03 1.43
N TYR A 30 -2.56 23.66 2.46
CA TYR A 30 -3.85 24.24 2.77
C TYR A 30 -3.83 25.05 4.05
N GLY A 31 -3.04 24.65 5.06
CA GLY A 31 -2.79 25.41 6.29
C GLY A 31 -4.04 26.11 6.83
N ASN A 32 -3.95 27.43 7.04
CA ASN A 32 -5.09 28.22 7.52
C ASN A 32 -6.10 28.61 6.42
N GLY A 33 -5.85 28.26 5.16
CA GLY A 33 -6.70 28.59 4.02
C GLY A 33 -7.88 27.63 3.82
N VAL A 34 -7.87 26.47 4.49
CA VAL A 34 -8.97 25.49 4.44
C VAL A 34 -9.38 25.16 5.88
N PRO A 35 -10.69 25.12 6.20
CA PRO A 35 -11.16 24.74 7.52
C PRO A 35 -10.60 23.39 7.97
N LEU A 36 -10.23 23.28 9.24
CA LEU A 36 -9.61 22.08 9.81
C LEU A 36 -10.47 20.81 9.58
N ALA A 37 -11.80 20.94 9.66
CA ALA A 37 -12.72 19.83 9.40
C ALA A 37 -12.59 19.27 7.96
N LYS A 38 -12.37 20.14 6.97
CA LYS A 38 -12.15 19.71 5.59
C LYS A 38 -10.77 19.06 5.43
N GLN A 39 -9.75 19.55 6.14
CA GLN A 39 -8.43 18.91 6.16
C GLN A 39 -8.49 17.51 6.77
N ASP A 40 -9.26 17.34 7.85
CA ASP A 40 -9.45 16.04 8.48
C ASP A 40 -10.20 15.06 7.56
N ALA A 41 -11.23 15.53 6.84
CA ALA A 41 -11.93 14.74 5.83
C ALA A 41 -10.99 14.31 4.68
N LEU A 42 -10.16 15.22 4.18
CA LEU A 42 -9.14 14.91 3.16
C LEU A 42 -8.13 13.86 3.65
N LEU A 43 -7.68 13.97 4.90
CA LEU A 43 -6.77 12.99 5.49
C LEU A 43 -7.45 11.61 5.64
N ALA A 44 -8.72 11.59 6.03
CA ALA A 44 -9.50 10.37 6.15
C ALA A 44 -9.70 9.67 4.79
N HIS A 45 -10.05 10.41 3.72
CA HIS A 45 -10.20 9.85 2.37
C HIS A 45 -8.86 9.36 1.78
N TYR A 46 -7.78 10.10 2.01
CA TYR A 46 -6.45 9.63 1.63
C TYR A 46 -6.12 8.28 2.30
N LEU A 47 -6.34 8.17 3.61
CA LEU A 47 -6.08 6.95 4.35
C LEU A 47 -7.01 5.82 3.92
N TYR A 48 -8.27 6.11 3.65
CA TYR A 48 -9.24 5.15 3.13
C TYR A 48 -8.72 4.54 1.82
N GLY A 49 -8.36 5.36 0.83
CA GLY A 49 -7.77 4.88 -0.42
C GLY A 49 -6.49 4.06 -0.21
N LEU A 50 -5.58 4.56 0.64
CA LEU A 50 -4.32 3.87 0.98
C LEU A 50 -4.54 2.46 1.55
N THR A 51 -5.56 2.33 2.40
CA THR A 51 -5.83 1.08 3.13
C THR A 51 -6.85 0.19 2.45
N ALA A 52 -7.67 0.71 1.53
CA ALA A 52 -8.69 -0.06 0.80
C ALA A 52 -8.06 -1.21 0.01
N VAL A 53 -6.89 -1.00 -0.58
CA VAL A 53 -6.17 -2.05 -1.31
C VAL A 53 -5.64 -3.12 -0.34
N VAL A 54 -5.09 -2.70 0.80
CA VAL A 54 -4.52 -3.60 1.82
C VAL A 54 -5.60 -4.44 2.51
N HIS A 55 -6.77 -3.85 2.74
CA HIS A 55 -7.91 -4.44 3.42
C HIS A 55 -8.99 -4.93 2.44
N ALA A 56 -8.67 -5.11 1.15
CA ALA A 56 -9.65 -5.47 0.12
C ALA A 56 -10.40 -6.79 0.39
N GLY A 57 -9.80 -7.70 1.16
CA GLY A 57 -10.41 -8.97 1.57
C GLY A 57 -11.06 -8.96 2.97
N ASP A 58 -10.95 -7.85 3.71
CA ASP A 58 -11.47 -7.74 5.06
C ASP A 58 -12.95 -7.31 5.07
N GLU A 59 -13.65 -7.62 6.15
CA GLU A 59 -15.00 -7.09 6.36
C GLU A 59 -14.96 -5.55 6.49
N PRO A 60 -15.98 -4.81 6.01
CA PRO A 60 -16.00 -3.35 6.09
C PRO A 60 -15.82 -2.79 7.51
N ALA A 61 -16.32 -3.49 8.53
CA ALA A 61 -16.16 -3.10 9.93
C ALA A 61 -14.69 -3.19 10.40
N VAL A 62 -13.95 -4.18 9.90
CA VAL A 62 -12.52 -4.37 10.21
C VAL A 62 -11.70 -3.25 9.55
N HIS A 63 -11.98 -2.94 8.28
CA HIS A 63 -11.32 -1.84 7.57
C HIS A 63 -11.61 -0.49 8.25
N LEU A 64 -12.86 -0.21 8.59
CA LEU A 64 -13.24 1.01 9.31
C LEU A 64 -12.51 1.14 10.66
N ALA A 65 -12.43 0.05 11.43
CA ALA A 65 -11.71 0.04 12.71
C ALA A 65 -10.20 0.30 12.53
N ALA A 66 -9.60 -0.22 11.45
CA ALA A 66 -8.21 0.05 11.11
C ALA A 66 -8.01 1.54 10.75
N VAL A 67 -8.85 2.10 9.87
CA VAL A 67 -8.82 3.52 9.51
C VAL A 67 -8.93 4.42 10.74
N GLN A 68 -9.89 4.14 11.63
CA GLN A 68 -10.03 4.85 12.90
C GLN A 68 -8.75 4.78 13.74
N SER A 69 -8.20 3.57 13.91
CA SER A 69 -7.00 3.34 14.73
C SER A 69 -5.76 4.06 14.20
N TYR A 70 -5.65 4.27 12.89
CA TYR A 70 -4.55 5.05 12.31
C TYR A 70 -4.76 6.56 12.45
N LEU A 71 -5.98 7.06 12.22
CA LEU A 71 -6.27 8.50 12.36
C LEU A 71 -6.13 8.97 13.81
N GLU A 72 -6.55 8.17 14.78
CA GLU A 72 -6.44 8.48 16.22
C GLU A 72 -4.98 8.63 16.69
N ARG A 73 -3.99 8.18 15.90
CA ARG A 73 -2.56 8.42 16.19
C ARG A 73 -2.13 9.86 15.91
N LEU A 74 -2.86 10.58 15.08
CA LEU A 74 -2.48 11.92 14.61
C LEU A 74 -3.45 13.03 15.04
N ILE A 75 -4.74 12.71 15.14
CA ILE A 75 -5.77 13.69 15.51
C ILE A 75 -6.64 13.16 16.65
N PRO A 76 -7.20 14.06 17.49
CA PRO A 76 -8.11 13.69 18.56
C PRO A 76 -9.29 12.85 18.08
N LYS A 77 -9.73 11.89 18.91
CA LYS A 77 -10.81 10.95 18.61
C LYS A 77 -12.11 11.62 18.14
N GLU A 78 -12.45 12.76 18.73
CA GLU A 78 -13.64 13.53 18.38
C GLU A 78 -13.56 14.03 16.93
N ARG A 79 -12.37 14.45 16.50
CA ARG A 79 -12.10 14.89 15.13
C ARG A 79 -12.08 13.73 14.15
N VAL A 80 -11.55 12.58 14.53
CA VAL A 80 -11.66 11.34 13.73
C VAL A 80 -13.13 11.01 13.47
N ALA A 81 -13.93 10.99 14.52
CA ALA A 81 -15.33 10.63 14.43
C ALA A 81 -16.16 11.65 13.60
N ALA A 82 -15.76 12.92 13.61
CA ALA A 82 -16.35 13.95 12.75
C ALA A 82 -15.92 13.78 11.29
N ALA A 83 -14.63 13.56 11.03
CA ALA A 83 -14.07 13.41 9.69
C ALA A 83 -14.66 12.19 8.95
N LEU A 84 -14.82 11.06 9.65
CA LEU A 84 -15.40 9.84 9.07
C LEU A 84 -16.91 9.94 8.79
N ARG A 85 -17.58 10.95 9.33
CA ARG A 85 -19.00 11.25 9.03
C ARG A 85 -19.18 12.48 8.15
N ALA A 86 -18.09 13.15 7.81
CA ALA A 86 -18.13 14.37 7.04
C ALA A 86 -18.60 14.03 5.62
N VAL A 87 -19.59 14.77 5.17
CA VAL A 87 -20.04 14.78 3.78
C VAL A 87 -19.91 16.22 3.27
N PRO A 88 -19.45 16.42 2.02
CA PRO A 88 -19.42 17.75 1.43
C PRO A 88 -20.80 18.41 1.49
N GLU A 89 -20.81 19.71 1.80
CA GLU A 89 -22.04 20.50 1.72
C GLU A 89 -22.48 20.61 0.25
N GLU A 90 -23.80 20.74 0.04
CA GLU A 90 -24.33 20.91 -1.31
C GLU A 90 -23.70 22.13 -1.99
N GLY A 91 -23.07 21.91 -3.16
CA GLY A 91 -22.37 22.95 -3.91
C GLY A 91 -20.88 23.10 -3.59
N ASP A 92 -20.33 22.36 -2.62
CA ASP A 92 -18.88 22.34 -2.31
C ASP A 92 -18.09 21.44 -3.28
N SER A 93 -18.20 21.76 -4.57
CA SER A 93 -17.54 21.03 -5.67
C SER A 93 -16.02 20.98 -5.53
N TRP A 94 -15.40 21.96 -4.84
CA TRP A 94 -13.97 21.91 -4.57
C TRP A 94 -13.63 20.75 -3.63
N LEU A 95 -14.38 20.58 -2.53
CA LEU A 95 -14.13 19.51 -1.58
C LEU A 95 -14.41 18.15 -2.22
N GLU A 96 -15.55 17.99 -2.90
CA GLU A 96 -15.90 16.75 -3.62
C GLU A 96 -14.77 16.30 -4.56
N ASN A 97 -14.35 17.17 -5.48
CA ASN A 97 -13.27 16.86 -6.42
C ASN A 97 -11.93 16.60 -5.73
N THR A 98 -11.69 17.24 -4.58
CA THR A 98 -10.42 17.07 -3.86
C THR A 98 -10.41 15.76 -3.09
N LEU A 99 -11.54 15.33 -2.52
CA LEU A 99 -11.70 14.04 -1.84
C LEU A 99 -11.39 12.88 -2.81
N ASP A 100 -12.02 12.87 -3.99
CA ASP A 100 -11.76 11.86 -5.02
C ASP A 100 -10.28 11.78 -5.41
N ARG A 101 -9.64 12.95 -5.55
CA ARG A 101 -8.22 13.02 -5.91
C ARG A 101 -7.32 12.49 -4.81
N VAL A 102 -7.55 12.85 -3.56
CA VAL A 102 -6.69 12.38 -2.45
C VAL A 102 -6.91 10.89 -2.18
N GLU A 103 -8.12 10.39 -2.36
CA GLU A 103 -8.44 8.97 -2.29
C GLU A 103 -7.68 8.19 -3.36
N ALA A 104 -7.75 8.61 -4.63
CA ALA A 104 -7.02 7.98 -5.73
C ALA A 104 -5.48 8.03 -5.54
N ILE A 105 -4.96 9.11 -4.92
CA ILE A 105 -3.54 9.17 -4.54
C ILE A 105 -3.23 8.13 -3.45
N GLY A 106 -4.09 8.02 -2.44
CA GLY A 106 -4.01 7.00 -1.40
C GLY A 106 -3.95 5.61 -2.01
N GLU A 107 -4.93 5.25 -2.84
CA GLU A 107 -5.05 3.96 -3.52
C GLU A 107 -3.78 3.62 -4.32
N LYS A 108 -3.26 4.56 -5.10
CA LYS A 108 -2.00 4.37 -5.84
C LYS A 108 -0.83 4.04 -4.91
N GLN A 109 -0.72 4.72 -3.76
CA GLN A 109 0.32 4.41 -2.78
C GLN A 109 0.06 3.06 -2.09
N GLY A 110 -1.20 2.69 -1.85
CA GLY A 110 -1.58 1.39 -1.31
C GLY A 110 -1.15 0.24 -2.21
N HIS A 111 -1.36 0.38 -3.53
CA HIS A 111 -0.83 -0.57 -4.51
C HIS A 111 0.70 -0.64 -4.51
N ALA A 112 1.39 0.50 -4.42
CA ALA A 112 2.85 0.52 -4.35
C ALA A 112 3.37 -0.16 -3.06
N LEU A 113 2.67 0.01 -1.95
CA LEU A 113 2.97 -0.62 -0.67
C LEU A 113 2.81 -2.15 -0.74
N LEU A 114 1.68 -2.62 -1.30
CA LEU A 114 1.47 -4.06 -1.51
C LEU A 114 2.48 -4.66 -2.47
N ALA A 115 2.85 -3.97 -3.56
CA ALA A 115 3.87 -4.46 -4.48
C ALA A 115 5.22 -4.65 -3.79
N ARG A 116 5.62 -3.72 -2.90
CA ARG A 116 6.86 -3.84 -2.10
C ARG A 116 6.78 -4.94 -1.05
N GLY A 117 5.62 -5.13 -0.43
CA GLY A 117 5.37 -6.26 0.48
C GLY A 117 5.33 -7.61 -0.26
N ALA A 118 4.87 -7.62 -1.51
CA ALA A 118 4.86 -8.79 -2.39
C ALA A 118 6.26 -9.09 -2.97
N ASP A 119 7.15 -8.11 -3.08
CA ASP A 119 8.58 -8.32 -3.36
C ASP A 119 9.30 -8.99 -2.17
N VAL A 120 8.70 -9.02 -0.98
CA VAL A 120 9.05 -9.98 0.08
C VAL A 120 8.37 -11.32 -0.22
N ILE A 121 8.64 -11.90 -1.40
CA ILE A 121 8.45 -13.34 -1.56
C ILE A 121 9.55 -13.97 -0.68
N PRO A 122 9.24 -14.68 0.42
CA PRO A 122 10.22 -15.59 0.99
C PRO A 122 10.50 -16.58 -0.14
N PHE A 123 11.73 -16.58 -0.64
CA PHE A 123 12.17 -17.46 -1.71
C PHE A 123 11.78 -18.88 -1.34
N SER A 124 10.62 -19.32 -1.83
CA SER A 124 10.13 -20.66 -1.58
C SER A 124 10.94 -21.51 -2.53
N SER A 125 12.09 -21.99 -2.04
CA SER A 125 12.91 -23.01 -2.69
C SER A 125 12.09 -24.29 -2.81
N ARG A 126 11.12 -24.30 -3.72
CA ARG A 126 10.36 -25.49 -4.09
C ARG A 126 11.12 -26.26 -5.17
N HIS A 127 12.42 -26.49 -4.94
CA HIS A 127 13.21 -27.54 -5.59
C HIS A 127 14.38 -27.92 -4.66
N ALA A 128 14.06 -28.35 -3.44
CA ALA A 128 14.97 -29.12 -2.62
C ALA A 128 14.27 -30.41 -2.19
N SER A 129 14.13 -31.35 -3.13
CA SER A 129 14.40 -32.78 -2.90
C SER A 129 14.07 -33.65 -4.13
N ALA A 130 15.03 -34.53 -4.42
CA ALA A 130 14.93 -35.82 -5.09
C ALA A 130 14.85 -35.89 -6.62
N ALA A 131 16.03 -35.95 -7.25
CA ALA A 131 16.42 -37.01 -8.19
C ALA A 131 17.95 -36.95 -8.29
N GLY A 132 18.70 -37.86 -7.65
CA GLY A 132 19.10 -39.10 -8.30
C GLY A 132 20.54 -38.96 -8.79
N SER A 133 21.48 -39.52 -8.04
CA SER A 133 22.88 -39.65 -8.46
C SER A 133 22.94 -40.32 -9.83
N ALA A 134 23.51 -39.65 -10.84
CA ALA A 134 23.89 -40.27 -12.10
C ALA A 134 25.22 -39.65 -12.55
N GLU A 135 26.21 -40.52 -12.73
CA GLU A 135 27.57 -40.21 -13.13
C GLU A 135 27.61 -39.46 -14.47
N PRO A 136 28.56 -38.53 -14.69
CA PRO A 136 28.68 -37.84 -15.96
C PRO A 136 29.27 -38.79 -17.03
N VAL A 137 28.45 -39.19 -18.00
CA VAL A 137 28.91 -39.79 -19.25
C VAL A 137 29.61 -38.71 -20.09
N VAL A 138 30.81 -39.03 -20.55
CA VAL A 138 31.59 -38.23 -21.49
C VAL A 138 30.86 -38.19 -22.82
N ILE A 139 30.52 -37.00 -23.31
CA ILE A 139 30.00 -36.81 -24.66
C ILE A 139 31.09 -36.13 -25.49
N GLU A 140 31.67 -36.93 -26.38
CA GLU A 140 32.59 -36.52 -27.44
C GLU A 140 31.90 -35.52 -28.38
N ARG A 141 32.54 -34.38 -28.64
CA ARG A 141 32.06 -33.37 -29.59
C ARG A 141 32.82 -33.51 -30.91
N ASP A 142 32.11 -33.95 -31.94
CA ASP A 142 32.51 -33.81 -33.34
C ASP A 142 32.46 -32.32 -33.76
N PRO A 143 33.46 -31.79 -34.48
CA PRO A 143 33.51 -30.38 -34.86
C PRO A 143 32.57 -30.03 -36.03
N PRO A 144 32.03 -28.80 -36.09
CA PRO A 144 31.21 -28.37 -37.22
C PRO A 144 32.08 -28.09 -38.46
N GLN A 145 31.70 -28.72 -39.57
CA GLN A 145 32.21 -28.46 -40.91
C GLN A 145 32.05 -26.99 -41.29
N GLU A 146 33.17 -26.34 -41.63
CA GLU A 146 33.18 -25.07 -42.34
C GLU A 146 32.56 -25.23 -43.74
N ALA A 147 31.56 -24.40 -44.04
CA ALA A 147 31.11 -24.15 -45.41
C ALA A 147 31.29 -22.66 -45.71
N LEU A 148 32.50 -22.30 -46.12
CA LEU A 148 32.78 -21.05 -46.83
C LEU A 148 32.46 -21.26 -48.32
N SER A 149 31.50 -20.52 -48.83
CA SER A 149 31.33 -20.26 -50.25
C SER A 149 30.86 -18.84 -50.42
N GLN A 150 31.79 -17.96 -50.78
CA GLN A 150 31.78 -16.97 -51.88
C GLN A 150 32.97 -16.03 -51.67
#